data_AF-A0A1U8A4S6-F1
#
_entry.id   AF-A0A1U8A4S6-F1
#
_cell.length_a   1.000
_cell.length_b   1.000
_cell.length_c   1.000
_cell.angle_alpha   90.00
_cell.angle_beta   90.00
_cell.angle_gamma   90.00
#
_symmetry.space_group_name_H-M   'P 1'
#
loop_
_entity.id
_entity.type
_entity.pdbx_description
1 polymer ?
#
loop_
_entity_poly.entity_id
_entity_poly.type
_entity_poly.pdbx_seq_one_letter_code
_entity_poly.pdbx_strand_id
1 'polypeptide(L)'
;MTKLTNLQLDGNMFTESIFFNASTSVPSLQVLDLSRNQLSGYFSNWLPILPNSGSLLLRGNDLIGPIPVSLCQMQQLHTLDLSHNHLSGSIPSCLHNITSWKTVVPFYVGSDGEYGKVISGDYKITFFTKHNTYVYQGEPRIYMTGMDLSVNRLSGSIPTEIGDLIALHSLNLSNNLLTGHIPTSFQKLQQLESLDLSHNSLVGNIPPQIIQLHSLSTFSVAFNHLSGKIPYTDNFQTFTESSYIGNSELCGPPLLVNCSLPSILSPQDNNSNIGERESRFMDGDLFFFSCVAIFYAVGFWAIILPLLISRSWRRKYYGVVDSCINWYNERFYRFLFYIKAYFEGP
;
A
#
# COMPACT_ATOMS: atom_id res chain seq x y z
N MET A 1 18.06 -28.42 -7.90
CA MET A 1 17.22 -27.32 -7.35
C MET A 1 15.73 -27.42 -7.73
N THR A 2 15.24 -28.59 -8.19
CA THR A 2 13.84 -28.74 -8.69
C THR A 2 12.76 -28.78 -7.60
N LYS A 3 13.12 -28.67 -6.32
CA LYS A 3 12.18 -28.58 -5.18
C LYS A 3 12.30 -27.27 -4.42
N LEU A 4 13.19 -26.36 -4.85
CA LEU A 4 13.40 -25.09 -4.17
C LEU A 4 12.21 -24.19 -4.45
N THR A 5 11.47 -23.82 -3.40
CA THR A 5 10.26 -22.98 -3.50
C THR A 5 10.48 -21.57 -2.99
N ASN A 6 11.40 -21.39 -2.05
CA ASN A 6 11.74 -20.11 -1.46
C ASN A 6 13.26 -19.96 -1.41
N LEU A 7 13.78 -18.85 -1.94
CA LEU A 7 15.19 -18.49 -1.88
C LEU A 7 15.31 -17.06 -1.36
N GLN A 8 15.85 -16.90 -0.16
CA GLN A 8 16.09 -15.61 0.49
C GLN A 8 17.58 -15.42 0.68
N LEU A 9 18.12 -14.42 -0.01
CA LEU A 9 19.54 -14.05 -0.02
C LEU A 9 19.70 -12.54 0.16
N ASP A 10 18.74 -11.90 0.82
CA ASP A 10 18.75 -10.46 1.01
C ASP A 10 19.86 -9.99 1.96
N GLY A 11 20.32 -8.75 1.79
CA GLY A 11 21.31 -8.14 2.68
C GLY A 11 22.71 -8.75 2.60
N ASN A 12 23.07 -9.32 1.45
CA ASN A 12 24.40 -9.88 1.20
C ASN A 12 25.20 -8.95 0.26
N MET A 13 26.38 -9.41 -0.18
CA MET A 13 27.30 -8.68 -1.05
C MET A 13 27.42 -9.36 -2.42
N PHE A 14 26.35 -9.97 -2.93
CA PHE A 14 26.39 -10.63 -4.24
C PHE A 14 26.48 -9.60 -5.37
N THR A 15 27.51 -9.70 -6.21
CA THR A 15 27.82 -8.74 -7.28
C THR A 15 27.41 -9.23 -8.68
N GLU A 16 27.62 -10.51 -8.94
CA GLU A 16 27.24 -11.16 -10.20
C GLU A 16 25.87 -11.83 -10.06
N SER A 17 25.12 -11.92 -11.17
CA SER A 17 23.87 -12.66 -11.11
C SER A 17 24.14 -14.12 -10.78
N ILE A 18 23.49 -14.57 -9.71
CA ILE A 18 23.57 -15.94 -9.17
C ILE A 18 23.13 -16.97 -10.24
N PHE A 19 22.46 -16.51 -11.31
CA PHE A 19 21.83 -17.34 -12.32
C PHE A 19 22.55 -17.39 -13.68
N PHE A 20 23.67 -16.69 -13.89
CA PHE A 20 24.33 -16.66 -15.20
C PHE A 20 24.87 -18.02 -15.69
N ASN A 21 25.03 -19.01 -14.80
CA ASN A 21 25.49 -20.35 -15.16
C ASN A 21 24.40 -21.44 -15.05
N ALA A 22 23.15 -21.09 -14.77
CA ALA A 22 22.08 -22.07 -14.69
C ALA A 22 21.43 -22.28 -16.06
N SER A 23 21.93 -23.24 -16.85
CA SER A 23 21.19 -23.81 -17.99
C SER A 23 19.89 -24.53 -17.57
N THR A 24 19.53 -24.47 -16.29
CA THR A 24 18.44 -25.20 -15.64
C THR A 24 17.44 -24.22 -15.04
N SER A 25 16.26 -24.16 -15.66
CA SER A 25 15.07 -23.49 -15.11
C SER A 25 14.78 -23.99 -13.68
N VAL A 26 14.27 -23.10 -12.83
CA VAL A 26 13.84 -23.41 -11.45
C VAL A 26 12.33 -23.23 -11.34
N PRO A 27 11.53 -24.12 -11.97
CA PRO A 27 10.09 -23.92 -12.14
C PRO A 27 9.29 -24.02 -10.84
N SER A 28 9.88 -24.52 -9.76
CA SER A 28 9.25 -24.63 -8.44
C SER A 28 9.45 -23.39 -7.57
N LEU A 29 10.32 -22.45 -7.97
CA LEU A 29 10.59 -21.26 -7.18
C LEU A 29 9.39 -20.33 -7.21
N GLN A 30 8.85 -20.05 -6.03
CA GLN A 30 7.72 -19.13 -5.81
C GLN A 30 8.20 -17.80 -5.27
N VAL A 31 9.26 -17.78 -4.45
CA VAL A 31 9.83 -16.56 -3.89
C VAL A 31 11.31 -16.50 -4.14
N LEU A 32 11.72 -15.36 -4.69
CA LEU A 32 13.11 -14.97 -4.81
C LEU A 32 13.29 -13.60 -4.16
N ASP A 33 14.05 -13.57 -3.07
CA ASP A 33 14.50 -12.35 -2.43
C ASP A 33 16.02 -12.21 -2.59
N LEU A 34 16.42 -11.24 -3.41
CA LEU A 34 17.80 -10.81 -3.61
C LEU A 34 17.97 -9.34 -3.24
N SER A 35 17.08 -8.79 -2.42
CA SER A 35 17.12 -7.38 -2.08
C SER A 35 18.39 -7.01 -1.30
N ARG A 36 18.85 -5.76 -1.41
CA ARG A 36 20.03 -5.23 -0.71
C ARG A 36 21.28 -6.06 -1.00
N ASN A 37 21.61 -6.19 -2.28
CA ASN A 37 22.84 -6.80 -2.80
C ASN A 37 23.54 -5.80 -3.74
N GLN A 38 24.51 -6.25 -4.54
CA GLN A 38 25.26 -5.46 -5.52
C GLN A 38 25.06 -5.98 -6.94
N LEU A 39 23.88 -6.55 -7.21
CA LEU A 39 23.59 -7.20 -8.49
C LEU A 39 23.48 -6.16 -9.59
N SER A 40 24.24 -6.34 -10.67
CA SER A 40 24.25 -5.44 -11.82
C SER A 40 23.80 -6.12 -13.10
N GLY A 41 23.53 -5.32 -14.14
CA GLY A 41 23.12 -5.79 -15.45
C GLY A 41 21.60 -5.79 -15.67
N TYR A 42 21.15 -6.56 -16.67
CA TYR A 42 19.76 -6.54 -17.13
C TYR A 42 18.89 -7.60 -16.45
N PHE A 43 17.79 -7.16 -15.85
CA PHE A 43 16.78 -8.01 -15.22
C PHE A 43 16.14 -9.04 -16.20
N SER A 44 16.12 -8.74 -17.50
CA SER A 44 15.58 -9.63 -18.55
C SER A 44 16.16 -11.03 -18.55
N ASN A 45 17.42 -11.17 -18.14
CA ASN A 45 18.14 -12.44 -18.23
C ASN A 45 17.64 -13.48 -17.22
N TRP A 46 16.89 -13.07 -16.19
CA TRP A 46 16.49 -13.96 -15.10
C TRP A 46 15.08 -14.55 -15.31
N LEU A 47 14.24 -13.86 -16.07
CA LEU A 47 12.84 -14.23 -16.27
C LEU A 47 12.63 -15.63 -16.90
N PRO A 48 13.39 -16.06 -17.93
CA PRO A 48 13.24 -17.39 -18.50
C PRO A 48 13.52 -18.53 -17.50
N ILE A 49 14.28 -18.26 -16.44
CA ILE A 49 14.68 -19.24 -15.43
C ILE A 49 13.59 -19.39 -14.35
N LEU A 50 12.72 -18.39 -14.20
CA LEU A 50 11.76 -18.24 -13.10
C LEU A 50 10.29 -18.19 -13.57
N PRO A 51 9.80 -19.20 -14.32
CA PRO A 51 8.52 -19.11 -15.02
C PRO A 51 7.30 -19.00 -14.10
N ASN A 52 7.40 -19.49 -12.86
CA ASN A 52 6.28 -19.58 -11.93
C ASN A 52 6.50 -18.76 -10.64
N SER A 53 7.44 -17.82 -10.64
CA SER A 53 7.70 -17.03 -9.44
C SER A 53 6.51 -16.15 -9.10
N GLY A 54 6.08 -16.19 -7.84
CA GLY A 54 5.02 -15.36 -7.29
C GLY A 54 5.52 -14.10 -6.61
N SER A 55 6.78 -14.05 -6.21
CA SER A 55 7.38 -12.90 -5.56
C SER A 55 8.81 -12.71 -6.03
N LEU A 56 9.08 -11.55 -6.63
CA LEU A 56 10.40 -11.14 -7.09
C LEU A 56 10.79 -9.86 -6.36
N LEU A 57 11.74 -9.98 -5.43
CA LEU A 57 12.20 -8.88 -4.58
C LEU A 57 13.67 -8.60 -4.87
N LEU A 58 13.92 -7.53 -5.62
CA LEU A 58 15.24 -7.13 -6.13
C LEU A 58 15.62 -5.71 -5.69
N ARG A 59 14.93 -5.18 -4.68
CA ARG A 59 15.16 -3.85 -4.12
C ARG A 59 16.62 -3.60 -3.79
N GLY A 60 17.15 -2.41 -4.07
CA GLY A 60 18.47 -2.01 -3.57
C GLY A 60 19.59 -2.83 -4.19
N ASN A 61 19.66 -2.77 -5.52
CA ASN A 61 20.71 -3.38 -6.35
C ASN A 61 21.15 -2.35 -7.41
N ASP A 62 22.06 -2.75 -8.31
CA ASP A 62 22.60 -1.92 -9.40
C ASP A 62 22.03 -2.32 -10.77
N LEU A 63 20.76 -2.77 -10.82
CA LEU A 63 20.14 -3.24 -12.06
C LEU A 63 19.90 -2.08 -13.03
N ILE A 64 20.17 -2.31 -14.32
CA ILE A 64 20.09 -1.31 -15.39
C ILE A 64 19.16 -1.76 -16.52
N GLY A 65 18.89 -0.84 -17.44
CA GLY A 65 18.09 -1.10 -18.64
C GLY A 65 16.58 -1.08 -18.38
N PRO A 66 15.78 -1.47 -19.38
CA PRO A 66 14.32 -1.42 -19.26
C PRO A 66 13.74 -2.57 -18.48
N ILE A 67 12.55 -2.35 -17.91
CA ILE A 67 11.69 -3.44 -17.45
C ILE A 67 11.25 -4.22 -18.70
N PRO A 68 11.59 -5.50 -18.82
CA PRO A 68 11.39 -6.27 -20.04
C PRO A 68 9.93 -6.68 -20.22
N VAL A 69 9.45 -6.67 -21.46
CA VAL A 69 8.09 -7.10 -21.85
C VAL A 69 7.83 -8.58 -21.48
N SER A 70 8.87 -9.41 -21.40
CA SER A 70 8.75 -10.80 -20.96
C SER A 70 8.24 -10.94 -19.51
N LEU A 71 8.35 -9.89 -18.69
CA LEU A 71 7.75 -9.86 -17.35
C LEU A 71 6.23 -10.09 -17.42
N CYS A 72 5.58 -9.60 -18.48
CA CYS A 72 4.14 -9.75 -18.70
C CYS A 72 3.68 -11.21 -18.90
N GLN A 73 4.62 -12.15 -19.03
CA GLN A 73 4.34 -13.59 -19.15
C GLN A 73 4.23 -14.28 -17.77
N MET A 74 4.63 -13.61 -16.68
CA MET A 74 4.64 -14.18 -15.33
C MET A 74 3.24 -14.23 -14.71
N GLN A 75 2.46 -15.25 -15.05
CA GLN A 75 1.04 -15.34 -14.67
C GLN A 75 0.76 -15.46 -13.17
N GLN A 76 1.76 -15.89 -12.40
CA GLN A 76 1.64 -16.12 -10.95
C GLN A 76 2.24 -14.99 -10.10
N LEU A 77 2.74 -13.91 -10.71
CA LEU A 77 3.44 -12.83 -10.00
C LEU A 77 2.47 -11.99 -9.16
N HIS A 78 2.60 -12.03 -7.84
CA HIS A 78 1.80 -11.24 -6.90
C HIS A 78 2.57 -10.00 -6.44
N THR A 79 3.83 -10.17 -6.06
CA THR A 79 4.67 -9.09 -5.55
C THR A 79 5.90 -8.89 -6.42
N LEU A 80 6.11 -7.63 -6.82
CA LEU A 80 7.28 -7.20 -7.57
C LEU A 80 7.88 -5.98 -6.88
N ASP A 81 9.11 -6.11 -6.41
CA ASP A 81 9.88 -4.99 -5.85
C ASP A 81 11.18 -4.85 -6.64
N LEU A 82 11.24 -3.83 -7.50
CA LEU A 82 12.43 -3.43 -8.26
C LEU A 82 12.97 -2.08 -7.77
N SER A 83 12.53 -1.63 -6.59
CA SER A 83 12.84 -0.29 -6.10
C SER A 83 14.34 -0.09 -5.82
N HIS A 84 14.80 1.15 -5.78
CA HIS A 84 16.21 1.48 -5.52
C HIS A 84 17.17 0.75 -6.47
N ASN A 85 17.01 0.98 -7.77
CA ASN A 85 17.88 0.45 -8.83
C ASN A 85 18.21 1.57 -9.85
N HIS A 86 18.73 1.21 -11.02
CA HIS A 86 19.03 2.12 -12.12
C HIS A 86 18.24 1.80 -13.40
N LEU A 87 17.04 1.23 -13.24
CA LEU A 87 16.16 0.87 -14.35
C LEU A 87 15.71 2.12 -15.11
N SER A 88 15.53 1.98 -16.42
CA SER A 88 15.25 3.09 -17.35
C SER A 88 14.16 2.71 -18.35
N GLY A 89 13.82 3.60 -19.28
CA GLY A 89 12.76 3.34 -20.25
C GLY A 89 11.36 3.40 -19.64
N SER A 90 10.36 2.93 -20.38
CA SER A 90 8.95 3.01 -19.99
C SER A 90 8.49 1.82 -19.17
N ILE A 91 7.49 2.04 -18.32
CA ILE A 91 6.74 0.95 -17.69
C ILE A 91 5.99 0.18 -18.80
N PRO A 92 6.14 -1.15 -18.92
CA PRO A 92 5.48 -1.92 -19.96
C PRO A 92 3.94 -1.82 -19.86
N SER A 93 3.27 -1.46 -20.96
CA SER A 93 1.80 -1.41 -20.96
C SER A 93 1.17 -2.79 -20.78
N CYS A 94 1.84 -3.86 -21.19
CA CYS A 94 1.34 -5.23 -21.10
C CYS A 94 1.24 -5.82 -19.69
N LEU A 95 1.55 -5.08 -18.63
CA LEU A 95 1.50 -5.60 -17.25
C LEU A 95 0.11 -6.12 -16.88
N HIS A 96 -0.96 -5.60 -17.51
CA HIS A 96 -2.32 -6.13 -17.40
C HIS A 96 -2.48 -7.58 -17.91
N ASN A 97 -1.49 -8.17 -18.58
CA ASN A 97 -1.54 -9.57 -18.98
C ASN A 97 -1.28 -10.55 -17.83
N ILE A 98 -0.68 -10.08 -16.72
CA ILE A 98 -0.41 -10.91 -15.54
C ILE A 98 -1.74 -11.24 -14.84
N THR A 99 -2.11 -12.53 -14.79
CA THR A 99 -3.41 -12.96 -14.26
C THR A 99 -3.60 -12.68 -12.78
N SER A 100 -2.59 -12.93 -11.96
CA SER A 100 -2.62 -12.69 -10.50
C SER A 100 -2.95 -11.23 -10.14
N TRP A 101 -2.58 -10.26 -10.98
CA TRP A 101 -2.90 -8.85 -10.75
C TRP A 101 -4.31 -8.45 -11.18
N LYS A 102 -5.00 -9.29 -11.95
CA LYS A 102 -6.38 -9.08 -12.38
C LYS A 102 -7.41 -9.86 -11.56
N THR A 103 -6.97 -10.89 -10.85
CA THR A 103 -7.89 -11.80 -10.14
C THR A 103 -7.81 -11.53 -8.64
N VAL A 104 -8.87 -10.93 -8.10
CA VAL A 104 -9.05 -10.83 -6.65
C VAL A 104 -9.35 -12.23 -6.12
N VAL A 105 -8.52 -12.74 -5.22
CA VAL A 105 -8.73 -14.04 -4.59
C VAL A 105 -9.99 -13.96 -3.71
N PRO A 106 -11.06 -14.74 -3.98
CA PRO A 106 -12.24 -14.71 -3.15
C PRO A 106 -11.93 -15.31 -1.78
N PHE A 107 -12.37 -14.65 -0.70
CA PHE A 107 -12.28 -15.18 0.65
C PHE A 107 -13.30 -16.33 0.80
N TYR A 108 -12.86 -17.58 0.65
CA TYR A 108 -13.70 -18.75 0.88
C TYR A 108 -13.59 -19.20 2.34
N VAL A 109 -14.66 -18.99 3.11
CA VAL A 109 -14.87 -19.70 4.38
C VAL A 109 -15.48 -21.04 4.03
N GLY A 110 -14.73 -22.13 4.21
CA GLY A 110 -15.27 -23.48 4.07
C GLY A 110 -16.44 -23.68 5.02
N SER A 111 -17.46 -24.42 4.58
CA SER A 111 -18.67 -24.77 5.37
C SER A 111 -18.38 -25.51 6.68
N ASP A 112 -17.14 -25.96 6.86
CA ASP A 112 -16.73 -26.88 7.92
C ASP A 112 -15.88 -26.15 8.99
N GLY A 113 -15.67 -24.83 8.85
CA GLY A 113 -14.81 -24.04 9.74
C GLY A 113 -13.31 -24.34 9.58
N GLU A 114 -12.94 -25.29 8.72
CA GLU A 114 -11.56 -25.53 8.30
C GLU A 114 -11.19 -24.51 7.24
N TYR A 115 -10.20 -23.67 7.57
CA TYR A 115 -9.52 -22.81 6.61
C TYR A 115 -9.09 -23.68 5.44
N GLY A 116 -9.60 -23.39 4.25
CA GLY A 116 -9.23 -24.11 3.04
C GLY A 116 -7.71 -24.22 3.00
N LYS A 117 -7.21 -25.45 3.10
CA LYS A 117 -5.80 -25.77 3.18
C LYS A 117 -5.15 -25.49 1.82
N VAL A 118 -5.06 -24.22 1.44
CA VAL A 118 -4.16 -23.78 0.40
C VAL A 118 -2.78 -23.95 1.02
N ILE A 119 -2.01 -24.89 0.48
CA ILE A 119 -0.67 -25.23 0.93
C ILE A 119 0.23 -24.02 0.63
N SER A 120 0.16 -22.98 1.47
CA SER A 120 1.16 -21.93 1.48
C SER A 120 2.38 -22.52 2.17
N GLY A 121 3.50 -22.61 1.46
CA GLY A 121 4.78 -22.81 2.13
C GLY A 121 4.93 -21.79 3.26
N ASP A 122 5.48 -22.23 4.38
CA ASP A 122 5.68 -21.42 5.58
C ASP A 122 6.89 -20.49 5.38
N TYR A 123 6.77 -19.55 4.45
CA TYR A 123 7.81 -18.58 4.15
C TYR A 123 7.27 -17.15 4.25
N LYS A 124 8.18 -16.25 4.64
CA LYS A 124 7.89 -14.83 4.87
C LYS A 124 8.30 -14.02 3.66
N ILE A 125 7.51 -13.00 3.33
CA ILE A 125 7.86 -12.00 2.32
C ILE A 125 7.96 -10.65 3.02
N THR A 126 9.05 -9.93 2.76
CA THR A 126 9.24 -8.56 3.23
C THR A 126 8.94 -7.61 2.09
N PHE A 127 7.92 -6.77 2.22
CA PHE A 127 7.51 -5.85 1.16
C PHE A 127 7.32 -4.43 1.70
N PHE A 128 7.78 -3.43 0.94
CA PHE A 128 7.64 -2.03 1.31
C PHE A 128 6.32 -1.46 0.77
N THR A 129 5.47 -0.94 1.66
CA THR A 129 4.19 -0.32 1.31
C THR A 129 3.79 0.64 2.43
N LYS A 130 2.91 1.62 2.20
CA LYS A 130 2.46 2.58 3.23
C LYS A 130 3.63 3.22 4.01
N HIS A 131 4.70 3.55 3.28
CA HIS A 131 5.97 4.09 3.81
C HIS A 131 6.66 3.24 4.89
N ASN A 132 6.33 1.96 4.99
CA ASN A 132 6.88 1.04 5.98
C ASN A 132 7.24 -0.31 5.35
N THR A 133 8.07 -1.06 6.05
CA THR A 133 8.43 -2.43 5.66
C THR A 133 7.52 -3.40 6.41
N TYR A 134 6.74 -4.19 5.67
CA TYR A 134 5.82 -5.18 6.23
C TYR A 134 6.30 -6.60 5.95
N VAL A 135 6.10 -7.49 6.93
CA VAL A 135 6.41 -8.91 6.80
C VAL A 135 5.10 -9.69 6.69
N TYR A 136 4.88 -10.30 5.53
CA TYR A 136 3.72 -11.13 5.23
C TYR A 136 4.07 -12.60 5.41
N GLN A 137 3.29 -13.32 6.20
CA GLN A 137 3.46 -14.74 6.50
C GLN A 137 2.09 -15.42 6.59
N GLY A 138 2.00 -16.72 6.29
CA GLY A 138 0.74 -17.46 6.31
C GLY A 138 -0.28 -16.97 5.29
N GLU A 139 -1.57 -17.06 5.62
CA GLU A 139 -2.69 -16.63 4.76
C GLU A 139 -2.62 -15.17 4.27
N PRO A 140 -2.25 -14.16 5.07
CA PRO A 140 -2.06 -12.78 4.58
C PRO A 140 -1.17 -12.63 3.34
N ARG A 141 -0.26 -13.60 3.11
CA ARG A 141 0.61 -13.62 1.94
C ARG A 141 -0.15 -13.78 0.62
N ILE A 142 -1.19 -14.62 0.58
CA ILE A 142 -1.92 -14.89 -0.68
C ILE A 142 -2.78 -13.70 -1.13
N TYR A 143 -3.02 -12.75 -0.23
CA TYR A 143 -3.80 -11.54 -0.52
C TYR A 143 -2.92 -10.37 -0.93
N MET A 144 -1.63 -10.36 -0.55
CA MET A 144 -0.76 -9.23 -0.85
C MET A 144 -0.34 -9.24 -2.32
N THR A 145 -0.81 -8.21 -3.04
CA THR A 145 -0.43 -7.96 -4.42
C THR A 145 0.08 -6.53 -4.52
N GLY A 146 1.34 -6.36 -4.93
CA GLY A 146 2.01 -5.07 -4.87
C GLY A 146 3.12 -4.91 -5.89
N MET A 147 3.29 -3.67 -6.34
CA MET A 147 4.32 -3.27 -7.30
C MET A 147 5.06 -2.05 -6.77
N ASP A 148 6.34 -2.22 -6.44
CA ASP A 148 7.23 -1.12 -6.10
C ASP A 148 8.33 -0.98 -7.17
N LEU A 149 8.27 0.13 -7.91
CA LEU A 149 9.23 0.52 -8.94
C LEU A 149 9.95 1.82 -8.57
N SER A 150 9.84 2.25 -7.31
CA SER A 150 10.33 3.55 -6.87
C SER A 150 11.86 3.67 -6.89
N VAL A 151 12.37 4.91 -6.92
CA VAL A 151 13.82 5.19 -6.86
C VAL A 151 14.55 4.49 -8.02
N ASN A 152 14.14 4.84 -9.23
CA ASN A 152 14.72 4.39 -10.50
C ASN A 152 14.81 5.58 -11.48
N ARG A 153 15.08 5.31 -12.76
CA ARG A 153 15.12 6.31 -13.85
C ARG A 153 14.06 6.00 -14.91
N LEU A 154 12.92 5.42 -14.51
CA LEU A 154 11.82 5.10 -15.41
C LEU A 154 11.22 6.39 -15.97
N SER A 155 10.84 6.37 -17.25
CA SER A 155 10.45 7.55 -18.02
C SER A 155 9.20 7.29 -18.86
N GLY A 156 8.67 8.32 -19.50
CA GLY A 156 7.44 8.21 -20.28
C GLY A 156 6.18 8.22 -19.40
N SER A 157 5.03 7.94 -20.00
CA SER A 157 3.75 7.98 -19.30
C SER A 157 3.45 6.72 -18.50
N ILE A 158 2.70 6.88 -17.42
CA ILE A 158 2.07 5.76 -16.70
C ILE A 158 1.04 5.11 -17.66
N PRO A 159 1.20 3.82 -18.03
CA PRO A 159 0.25 3.14 -18.91
C PRO A 159 -1.16 3.10 -18.33
N THR A 160 -2.18 3.36 -19.15
CA THR A 160 -3.59 3.31 -18.72
C THR A 160 -4.04 1.92 -18.30
N GLU A 161 -3.39 0.88 -18.84
CA GLU A 161 -3.62 -0.54 -18.59
C GLU A 161 -3.30 -0.93 -17.13
N ILE A 162 -2.50 -0.14 -16.41
CA ILE A 162 -2.30 -0.34 -14.97
C ILE A 162 -3.63 -0.29 -14.21
N GLY A 163 -4.61 0.48 -14.71
CA GLY A 163 -5.95 0.52 -14.13
C GLY A 163 -6.69 -0.83 -14.17
N ASP A 164 -6.27 -1.79 -15.00
CA ASP A 164 -6.90 -3.12 -15.05
C ASP A 164 -6.32 -4.10 -14.02
N LEU A 165 -5.32 -3.69 -13.24
CA LEU A 165 -4.69 -4.48 -12.19
C LEU A 165 -5.50 -4.46 -10.88
N ILE A 166 -6.77 -4.85 -10.96
CA ILE A 166 -7.77 -4.67 -9.90
C ILE A 166 -7.46 -5.37 -8.57
N ALA A 167 -6.49 -6.31 -8.54
CA ALA A 167 -6.04 -6.98 -7.32
C ALA A 167 -4.91 -6.22 -6.59
N LEU A 168 -4.34 -5.15 -7.15
CA LEU A 168 -3.27 -4.38 -6.52
C LEU A 168 -3.72 -3.73 -5.21
N HIS A 169 -2.94 -3.94 -4.16
CA HIS A 169 -3.07 -3.28 -2.86
C HIS A 169 -2.03 -2.15 -2.70
N SER A 170 -0.89 -2.25 -3.38
CA SER A 170 0.17 -1.24 -3.30
C SER A 170 0.79 -0.95 -4.67
N LEU A 171 0.86 0.33 -5.01
CA LEU A 171 1.53 0.83 -6.20
C LEU A 171 2.45 2.00 -5.81
N ASN A 172 3.75 1.79 -5.91
CA ASN A 172 4.75 2.81 -5.65
C ASN A 172 5.60 3.05 -6.91
N LEU A 173 5.42 4.22 -7.50
CA LEU A 173 6.14 4.69 -8.70
C LEU A 173 6.99 5.94 -8.40
N SER A 174 7.15 6.28 -7.12
CA SER A 174 7.80 7.53 -6.71
C SER A 174 9.27 7.58 -7.10
N ASN A 175 9.85 8.78 -7.15
CA ASN A 175 11.27 9.00 -7.43
C ASN A 175 11.70 8.36 -8.77
N ASN A 176 11.05 8.78 -9.84
CA ASN A 176 11.34 8.39 -11.22
C ASN A 176 11.30 9.64 -12.12
N LEU A 177 11.34 9.45 -13.44
CA LEU A 177 11.25 10.49 -14.47
C LEU A 177 9.93 10.38 -15.26
N LEU A 178 8.86 9.89 -14.63
CA LEU A 178 7.58 9.66 -15.29
C LEU A 178 6.92 11.00 -15.67
N THR A 179 6.33 11.04 -16.85
CA THR A 179 5.70 12.23 -17.45
C THR A 179 4.23 11.97 -17.79
N GLY A 180 3.52 12.97 -18.29
CA GLY A 180 2.13 12.80 -18.72
C GLY A 180 1.15 12.79 -17.54
N HIS A 181 -0.06 12.30 -17.77
CA HIS A 181 -1.17 12.43 -16.83
C HIS A 181 -1.28 11.20 -15.91
N ILE A 182 -1.82 11.40 -14.72
CA ILE A 182 -2.30 10.30 -13.88
C ILE A 182 -3.50 9.63 -14.60
N PRO A 183 -3.47 8.31 -14.88
CA PRO A 183 -4.56 7.66 -15.61
C PRO A 183 -5.88 7.71 -14.86
N THR A 184 -6.96 8.12 -15.54
CA THR A 184 -8.33 8.05 -15.01
C THR A 184 -8.79 6.62 -14.76
N SER A 185 -8.18 5.64 -15.44
CA SER A 185 -8.42 4.21 -15.25
C SER A 185 -8.08 3.71 -13.85
N PHE A 186 -7.28 4.44 -13.07
CA PHE A 186 -6.97 4.10 -11.68
C PHE A 186 -8.21 3.99 -10.79
N GLN A 187 -9.35 4.60 -11.18
CA GLN A 187 -10.64 4.41 -10.51
C GLN A 187 -11.06 2.93 -10.36
N LYS A 188 -10.54 2.03 -11.20
CA LYS A 188 -10.85 0.60 -11.16
C LYS A 188 -10.10 -0.17 -10.06
N LEU A 189 -9.05 0.40 -9.48
CA LEU A 189 -8.15 -0.25 -8.51
C LEU A 189 -8.76 -0.31 -7.10
N GLN A 190 -9.91 -0.96 -6.95
CA GLN A 190 -10.74 -0.91 -5.74
C GLN A 190 -10.08 -1.53 -4.49
N GLN A 191 -9.06 -2.38 -4.67
CA GLN A 191 -8.27 -2.95 -3.57
C GLN A 191 -7.07 -2.09 -3.16
N LEU A 192 -6.80 -0.97 -3.86
CA LEU A 192 -5.58 -0.19 -3.66
C LEU A 192 -5.61 0.52 -2.31
N GLU A 193 -4.61 0.22 -1.48
CA GLU A 193 -4.45 0.77 -0.14
C GLU A 193 -3.34 1.84 -0.05
N SER A 194 -2.35 1.75 -0.93
CA SER A 194 -1.20 2.65 -1.00
C SER A 194 -0.90 3.03 -2.45
N LEU A 195 -0.86 4.34 -2.72
CA LEU A 195 -0.49 4.91 -4.00
C LEU A 195 0.53 6.03 -3.80
N ASP A 196 1.77 5.83 -4.28
CA ASP A 196 2.80 6.87 -4.24
C ASP A 196 3.33 7.15 -5.64
N LEU A 197 3.06 8.36 -6.12
CA LEU A 197 3.48 8.89 -7.43
C LEU A 197 4.41 10.10 -7.25
N SER A 198 4.87 10.38 -6.04
CA SER A 198 5.65 11.57 -5.72
C SER A 198 7.01 11.60 -6.43
N HIS A 199 7.61 12.78 -6.56
CA HIS A 199 8.94 12.95 -7.17
C HIS A 199 9.01 12.37 -8.59
N ASN A 200 8.17 12.92 -9.47
CA ASN A 200 8.13 12.62 -10.90
C ASN A 200 7.92 13.94 -11.67
N SER A 201 7.65 13.86 -12.97
CA SER A 201 7.31 15.01 -13.83
C SER A 201 5.90 14.88 -14.39
N LEU A 202 4.95 14.36 -13.60
CA LEU A 202 3.54 14.21 -13.98
C LEU A 202 2.88 15.58 -14.12
N VAL A 203 1.97 15.71 -15.09
CA VAL A 203 1.29 16.96 -15.46
C VAL A 203 -0.23 16.81 -15.45
N GLY A 204 -0.92 17.95 -15.48
CA GLY A 204 -2.38 18.02 -15.52
C GLY A 204 -3.01 17.78 -14.15
N ASN A 205 -4.30 17.47 -14.14
CA ASN A 205 -5.08 17.39 -12.91
C ASN A 205 -4.97 16.02 -12.24
N ILE A 206 -5.12 16.00 -10.92
CA ILE A 206 -5.44 14.77 -10.19
C ILE A 206 -6.85 14.33 -10.63
N PRO A 207 -7.03 13.12 -11.21
CA PRO A 207 -8.32 12.64 -11.67
C PRO A 207 -9.35 12.64 -10.53
N PRO A 208 -10.50 13.33 -10.65
CA PRO A 208 -11.52 13.35 -9.59
C PRO A 208 -12.02 11.96 -9.20
N GLN A 209 -11.97 10.99 -10.11
CA GLN A 209 -12.42 9.61 -9.88
C GLN A 209 -11.55 8.87 -8.85
N ILE A 210 -10.36 9.38 -8.51
CA ILE A 210 -9.48 8.76 -7.51
C ILE A 210 -10.13 8.72 -6.12
N ILE A 211 -11.11 9.59 -5.84
CA ILE A 211 -11.89 9.61 -4.60
C ILE A 211 -12.75 8.35 -4.41
N GLN A 212 -12.97 7.57 -5.48
CA GLN A 212 -13.73 6.32 -5.46
C GLN A 212 -12.89 5.13 -4.96
N LEU A 213 -11.60 5.35 -4.65
CA LEU A 213 -10.72 4.34 -4.07
C LEU A 213 -10.94 4.27 -2.56
N HIS A 214 -11.96 3.54 -2.15
CA HIS A 214 -12.40 3.48 -0.75
C HIS A 214 -11.39 2.81 0.20
N SER A 215 -10.53 1.94 -0.33
CA SER A 215 -9.49 1.24 0.44
C SER A 215 -8.22 2.07 0.63
N LEU A 216 -8.10 3.21 -0.08
CA LEU A 216 -6.87 4.00 -0.11
C LEU A 216 -6.61 4.67 1.24
N SER A 217 -5.47 4.35 1.83
CA SER A 217 -5.03 4.80 3.16
C SER A 217 -3.72 5.58 3.13
N THR A 218 -2.97 5.47 2.05
CA THR A 218 -1.74 6.22 1.81
C THR A 218 -1.73 6.74 0.38
N PHE A 219 -1.53 8.04 0.23
CA PHE A 219 -1.53 8.71 -1.05
C PHE A 219 -0.46 9.81 -1.07
N SER A 220 0.32 9.88 -2.14
CA SER A 220 1.22 11.01 -2.39
C SER A 220 1.41 11.26 -3.88
N VAL A 221 1.31 12.53 -4.26
CA VAL A 221 1.62 13.07 -5.59
C VAL A 221 2.57 14.27 -5.48
N ALA A 222 3.22 14.42 -4.33
CA ALA A 222 4.13 15.53 -4.05
C ALA A 222 5.27 15.63 -5.07
N PHE A 223 5.80 16.82 -5.28
CA PHE A 223 6.93 17.08 -6.18
C PHE A 223 6.68 16.55 -7.61
N ASN A 224 5.65 17.10 -8.25
CA ASN A 224 5.30 16.90 -9.65
C ASN A 224 4.95 18.26 -10.30
N HIS A 225 4.42 18.25 -11.52
CA HIS A 225 3.92 19.43 -12.23
C HIS A 225 2.39 19.40 -12.38
N LEU A 226 1.69 18.91 -11.36
CA LEU A 226 0.23 18.81 -11.37
C LEU A 226 -0.43 20.18 -11.17
N SER A 227 -1.63 20.32 -11.70
CA SER A 227 -2.38 21.56 -11.76
C SER A 227 -3.85 21.39 -11.36
N GLY A 228 -4.48 22.48 -10.93
CA GLY A 228 -5.91 22.54 -10.66
C GLY A 228 -6.30 22.14 -9.24
N LYS A 229 -7.62 21.98 -9.03
CA LYS A 229 -8.19 21.75 -7.70
C LYS A 229 -7.95 20.33 -7.23
N ILE A 230 -7.48 20.17 -5.99
CA ILE A 230 -7.39 18.88 -5.31
C ILE A 230 -8.81 18.29 -5.13
N PRO A 231 -9.08 17.05 -5.57
CA PRO A 231 -10.31 16.34 -5.27
C PRO A 231 -10.41 16.09 -3.76
N TYR A 232 -11.22 16.90 -3.06
CA TYR A 232 -11.29 16.90 -1.60
C TYR A 232 -12.68 16.46 -1.12
N THR A 233 -12.84 15.15 -0.87
CA THR A 233 -14.07 14.52 -0.33
C THR A 233 -13.73 13.25 0.47
N ASP A 234 -14.50 12.95 1.52
CA ASP A 234 -14.42 11.73 2.36
C ASP A 234 -12.98 11.28 2.71
N ASN A 235 -12.52 10.15 2.16
CA ASN A 235 -11.21 9.55 2.44
C ASN A 235 -10.03 10.45 2.03
N PHE A 236 -10.21 11.31 1.02
CA PHE A 236 -9.16 12.23 0.56
C PHE A 236 -8.90 13.38 1.53
N GLN A 237 -9.78 13.58 2.53
CA GLN A 237 -9.56 14.55 3.61
C GLN A 237 -8.52 14.07 4.63
N THR A 238 -8.24 12.75 4.66
CA THR A 238 -7.26 12.18 5.61
C THR A 238 -5.81 12.44 5.19
N PHE A 239 -5.59 12.75 3.91
CA PHE A 239 -4.26 13.05 3.39
C PHE A 239 -3.84 14.47 3.75
N THR A 240 -2.60 14.61 4.20
CA THR A 240 -2.07 15.89 4.69
C THR A 240 -1.48 16.72 3.55
N GLU A 241 -1.09 17.96 3.86
CA GLU A 241 -0.39 18.85 2.93
C GLU A 241 0.80 18.16 2.24
N SER A 242 1.55 17.34 2.99
CA SER A 242 2.74 16.61 2.51
C SER A 242 2.47 15.70 1.30
N SER A 243 1.23 15.23 1.11
CA SER A 243 0.84 14.43 -0.05
C SER A 243 0.78 15.22 -1.36
N TYR A 244 0.75 16.56 -1.30
CA TYR A 244 0.49 17.43 -2.44
C TYR A 244 1.56 18.51 -2.67
N ILE A 245 2.43 18.78 -1.70
CA ILE A 245 3.49 19.81 -1.79
C ILE A 245 4.36 19.66 -3.04
N GLY A 246 5.01 20.74 -3.48
CA GLY A 246 5.92 20.70 -4.63
C GLY A 246 5.22 20.64 -5.99
N ASN A 247 3.90 20.83 -6.05
CA ASN A 247 3.14 21.10 -7.27
C ASN A 247 2.69 22.57 -7.26
N SER A 248 3.27 23.41 -8.13
CA SER A 248 3.06 24.86 -8.09
C SER A 248 1.64 25.30 -8.47
N GLU A 249 0.92 24.49 -9.25
CA GLU A 249 -0.40 24.83 -9.79
C GLU A 249 -1.55 24.06 -9.10
N LEU A 250 -1.25 23.23 -8.10
CA LEU A 250 -2.29 22.61 -7.27
C LEU A 250 -2.86 23.60 -6.26
N CYS A 251 -4.16 23.53 -6.04
CA CYS A 251 -4.87 24.43 -5.15
C CYS A 251 -6.04 23.73 -4.44
N GLY A 252 -6.53 24.35 -3.36
CA GLY A 252 -7.60 23.85 -2.51
C GLY A 252 -7.10 22.98 -1.35
N PRO A 253 -7.95 22.67 -0.37
CA PRO A 253 -7.58 21.86 0.77
C PRO A 253 -6.98 20.50 0.35
N PRO A 254 -5.96 19.98 1.07
CA PRO A 254 -5.35 20.52 2.29
C PRO A 254 -4.32 21.63 2.07
N LEU A 255 -4.02 22.03 0.82
CA LEU A 255 -3.11 23.15 0.57
C LEU A 255 -3.79 24.48 0.94
N LEU A 256 -3.00 25.44 1.43
CA LEU A 256 -3.47 26.81 1.72
C LEU A 256 -3.64 27.67 0.45
N VAL A 257 -3.22 27.15 -0.70
CA VAL A 257 -3.30 27.84 -2.00
C VAL A 257 -4.75 27.87 -2.47
N ASN A 258 -5.32 29.06 -2.69
CA ASN A 258 -6.70 29.21 -3.11
C ASN A 258 -6.84 29.12 -4.64
N CYS A 259 -7.81 28.34 -5.14
CA CYS A 259 -8.02 28.13 -6.57
C CYS A 259 -8.59 29.35 -7.33
N SER A 260 -8.94 30.42 -6.61
CA SER A 260 -9.61 31.60 -7.16
C SER A 260 -8.66 32.74 -7.55
N LEU A 261 -7.34 32.59 -7.36
CA LEU A 261 -6.37 33.61 -7.76
C LEU A 261 -5.66 33.24 -9.07
N PRO A 262 -5.54 34.19 -10.03
CA PRO A 262 -4.58 34.05 -11.13
C PRO A 262 -3.18 34.01 -10.53
N SER A 263 -2.38 33.02 -10.93
CA SER A 263 -1.00 32.78 -10.49
C SER A 263 -0.07 33.92 -10.89
N ILE A 264 -0.06 34.99 -10.10
CA ILE A 264 1.05 35.93 -10.00
C ILE A 264 1.46 35.87 -8.55
N LEU A 265 2.55 35.17 -8.25
CA LEU A 265 3.53 35.50 -7.20
C LEU A 265 4.59 34.40 -7.17
N SER A 266 5.64 34.61 -7.96
CA SER A 266 7.00 34.19 -7.60
C SER A 266 7.44 35.00 -6.37
N PRO A 267 8.18 34.43 -5.41
CA PRO A 267 8.56 35.16 -4.20
C PRO A 267 9.67 36.16 -4.53
N GLN A 268 9.33 37.45 -4.48
CA GLN A 268 10.31 38.48 -4.17
C GLN A 268 10.33 38.66 -2.65
N ASP A 269 11.50 38.40 -2.08
CA ASP A 269 11.91 38.97 -0.80
C ASP A 269 11.55 40.46 -0.77
N ASN A 270 10.79 40.87 0.24
CA ASN A 270 11.05 42.13 0.95
C ASN A 270 10.22 42.22 2.23
N ASN A 271 10.96 42.42 3.32
CA ASN A 271 10.52 42.88 4.63
C ASN A 271 9.39 43.92 4.60
N SER A 272 8.33 43.66 5.35
CA SER A 272 7.68 44.69 6.15
C SER A 272 6.80 44.08 7.25
N ASN A 273 7.22 44.29 8.50
CA ASN A 273 6.44 44.53 9.71
C ASN A 273 5.00 43.99 9.74
N ILE A 274 4.81 42.86 10.41
CA ILE A 274 3.50 42.44 10.91
C ILE A 274 3.46 42.75 12.40
N GLY A 275 2.64 43.74 12.75
CA GLY A 275 2.25 43.99 14.12
C GLY A 275 1.59 42.76 14.71
N GLU A 276 1.99 42.45 15.95
CA GLU A 276 1.38 41.44 16.80
C GLU A 276 -0.15 41.63 16.83
N ARG A 277 -0.86 40.69 16.23
CA ARG A 277 -2.24 40.39 16.60
C ARG A 277 -2.22 39.02 17.22
N GLU A 278 -2.31 39.02 18.54
CA GLU A 278 -2.69 37.87 19.35
C GLU A 278 -3.94 37.21 18.76
N SER A 279 -3.79 36.00 18.22
CA SER A 279 -4.89 35.06 18.05
C SER A 279 -4.56 33.81 18.84
N ARG A 280 -5.33 33.61 19.91
CA ARG A 280 -5.30 32.46 20.82
C ARG A 280 -5.20 31.15 20.03
N PHE A 281 -4.03 30.53 20.06
CA PHE A 281 -3.82 29.14 19.65
C PHE A 281 -2.98 28.44 20.71
N MET A 282 -3.57 28.32 21.89
CA MET A 282 -3.21 27.31 22.88
C MET A 282 -4.55 26.69 23.26
N ASP A 283 -4.67 25.36 23.10
CA ASP A 283 -5.67 24.45 23.73
C ASP A 283 -6.16 23.28 22.83
N GLY A 284 -5.44 22.91 21.76
CA GLY A 284 -5.67 21.62 21.08
C GLY A 284 -5.03 20.46 21.85
N ASP A 285 -3.72 20.54 22.01
CA ASP A 285 -2.92 19.48 22.63
C ASP A 285 -3.17 19.38 24.14
N LEU A 286 -3.33 20.53 24.83
CA LEU A 286 -3.60 20.56 26.27
C LEU A 286 -4.97 19.94 26.59
N PHE A 287 -5.97 20.18 25.74
CA PHE A 287 -7.28 19.55 25.85
C PHE A 287 -7.17 18.04 25.63
N PHE A 288 -6.44 17.60 24.59
CA PHE A 288 -6.24 16.17 24.32
C PHE A 288 -5.55 15.45 25.49
N PHE A 289 -4.44 16.00 26.00
CA PHE A 289 -3.71 15.39 27.12
C PHE A 289 -4.51 15.40 28.43
N SER A 290 -5.32 16.44 28.68
CA SER A 290 -6.20 16.47 29.85
C SER A 290 -7.31 15.41 29.76
N CYS A 291 -7.92 15.20 28.59
CA CYS A 291 -8.88 14.12 28.38
C CYS A 291 -8.23 12.74 28.59
N VAL A 292 -7.07 12.48 28.00
CA VAL A 292 -6.35 11.20 28.15
C VAL A 292 -6.01 10.93 29.62
N ALA A 293 -5.55 11.95 30.36
CA ALA A 293 -5.24 11.82 31.78
C ALA A 293 -6.48 11.48 32.62
N ILE A 294 -7.63 12.09 32.33
CA ILE A 294 -8.89 11.79 33.01
C ILE A 294 -9.35 10.36 32.70
N PHE A 295 -9.34 9.94 31.43
CA PHE A 295 -9.73 8.58 31.06
C PHE A 295 -8.81 7.52 31.65
N TYR A 296 -7.50 7.79 31.69
CA TYR A 296 -6.54 6.90 32.33
C TYR A 296 -6.79 6.81 33.84
N ALA A 297 -7.02 7.94 34.52
CA ALA A 297 -7.31 7.96 35.94
C ALA A 297 -8.63 7.20 36.26
N VAL A 298 -9.69 7.43 35.48
CA VAL A 298 -10.97 6.72 35.67
C VAL A 298 -10.82 5.23 35.38
N GLY A 299 -10.21 4.85 34.26
CA GLY A 299 -10.03 3.44 33.90
C GLY A 299 -9.16 2.67 34.89
N PHE A 300 -8.04 3.27 35.31
CA PHE A 300 -7.11 2.62 36.22
C PHE A 300 -7.69 2.49 37.64
N TRP A 301 -8.25 3.58 38.19
CA TRP A 301 -8.72 3.60 39.58
C TRP A 301 -10.12 3.03 39.77
N ALA A 302 -11.04 3.17 38.81
CA ALA A 302 -12.41 2.67 38.94
C ALA A 302 -12.59 1.23 38.47
N ILE A 303 -11.75 0.74 37.54
CA ILE A 303 -11.92 -0.59 36.94
C ILE A 303 -10.76 -1.51 37.32
N ILE A 304 -9.52 -1.12 37.02
CA ILE A 304 -8.37 -2.03 37.18
C ILE A 304 -8.03 -2.28 38.65
N LEU A 305 -7.95 -1.23 39.47
CA LEU A 305 -7.55 -1.39 40.87
C LEU A 305 -8.53 -2.24 41.71
N PRO A 306 -9.87 -2.08 41.61
CA PRO A 306 -10.82 -2.95 42.30
C PRO A 306 -10.72 -4.43 41.87
N LEU A 307 -10.40 -4.68 40.60
CA LEU A 307 -10.19 -6.03 40.06
C LEU A 307 -8.92 -6.70 40.61
N LEU A 308 -7.87 -5.91 40.84
CA LEU A 308 -6.62 -6.38 41.43
C LEU A 308 -6.77 -6.67 42.93
N ILE A 309 -7.48 -5.81 43.67
CA ILE A 309 -7.59 -5.91 45.14
C ILE A 309 -8.63 -6.95 45.57
N SER A 310 -9.77 -7.07 44.90
CA SER A 310 -10.87 -7.93 45.36
C SER A 310 -11.17 -9.10 44.41
N ARG A 311 -10.98 -10.32 44.91
CA ARG A 311 -11.37 -11.55 44.21
C ARG A 311 -12.88 -11.65 43.97
N SER A 312 -13.71 -11.03 44.81
CA SER A 312 -15.17 -11.04 44.68
C SER A 312 -15.66 -10.12 43.55
N TRP A 313 -15.06 -8.94 43.41
CA TRP A 313 -15.37 -8.02 42.31
C TRP A 313 -14.96 -8.59 40.95
N ARG A 314 -13.81 -9.25 40.90
CA ARG A 314 -13.33 -9.95 39.71
C ARG A 314 -14.33 -10.97 39.17
N ARG A 315 -14.89 -11.81 40.04
CA ARG A 315 -15.90 -12.81 39.64
C ARG A 315 -17.19 -12.17 39.14
N LYS A 316 -17.67 -11.10 39.80
CA LYS A 316 -18.87 -10.39 39.36
C LYS A 316 -18.66 -9.69 38.02
N TYR A 317 -17.52 -9.02 37.82
CA TYR A 317 -17.20 -8.34 36.58
C TYR A 317 -17.12 -9.30 35.40
N TYR A 318 -16.36 -10.40 35.51
CA TYR A 318 -16.28 -11.39 34.43
C TYR A 318 -17.63 -12.08 34.18
N GLY A 319 -18.44 -12.33 35.21
CA GLY A 319 -19.80 -12.86 35.02
C GLY A 319 -20.73 -11.93 34.24
N VAL A 320 -20.61 -10.61 34.43
CA VAL A 320 -21.37 -9.62 33.64
C VAL A 320 -20.87 -9.57 32.20
N VAL A 321 -19.55 -9.56 31.99
CA VAL A 321 -18.94 -9.57 30.65
C VAL A 321 -19.37 -10.82 29.87
N ASP A 322 -19.28 -12.00 30.47
CA ASP A 322 -19.71 -13.25 29.85
C ASP A 322 -21.22 -13.24 29.53
N SER A 323 -22.05 -12.66 30.40
CA SER A 323 -23.49 -12.51 30.14
C SER A 323 -23.76 -11.57 28.96
N CYS A 324 -23.01 -10.47 28.83
CA CYS A 324 -23.12 -9.56 27.69
C CYS A 324 -22.65 -10.20 26.38
N ILE A 325 -21.53 -10.95 26.41
CA ILE A 325 -21.02 -11.68 25.25
C ILE A 325 -22.04 -12.73 24.80
N ASN A 326 -22.60 -13.51 25.74
CA ASN A 326 -23.62 -14.50 25.43
C ASN A 326 -24.89 -13.87 24.85
N TRP A 327 -25.33 -12.74 25.40
CA TRP A 327 -26.48 -11.99 24.89
C TRP A 327 -26.23 -11.44 23.48
N TYR A 328 -25.04 -10.90 23.21
CA TYR A 328 -24.66 -10.42 21.88
C TYR A 328 -24.62 -11.56 20.86
N ASN A 329 -23.98 -12.68 21.23
CA ASN A 329 -23.91 -13.86 20.40
C ASN A 329 -25.30 -14.41 20.07
N GLU A 330 -26.20 -14.50 21.05
CA GLU A 330 -27.57 -14.98 20.81
C GLU A 330 -28.34 -14.08 19.82
N ARG A 331 -28.18 -12.75 19.94
CA ARG A 331 -28.76 -11.80 18.98
C ARG A 331 -28.13 -11.90 17.60
N PHE A 332 -26.83 -12.09 17.53
CA PHE A 332 -26.10 -12.26 16.28
C PHE A 332 -26.52 -13.54 15.55
N TYR A 333 -26.67 -14.66 16.27
CA TYR A 333 -27.18 -15.91 15.68
C TYR A 333 -28.64 -15.79 15.22
N ARG A 334 -29.49 -15.08 15.97
CA ARG A 334 -30.87 -14.79 15.52
C ARG A 334 -30.88 -13.92 14.26
N PHE A 335 -30.02 -12.91 14.18
CA PHE A 335 -29.89 -12.07 13.00
C PHE A 335 -29.41 -12.86 11.77
N LEU A 336 -28.39 -13.73 11.94
CA LEU A 336 -27.93 -14.64 10.90
C LEU A 336 -29.02 -15.62 10.44
N PHE A 337 -29.83 -16.14 11.37
CA PHE A 337 -30.98 -16.98 11.05
C PHE A 337 -32.02 -16.24 10.21
N TYR A 338 -32.33 -14.99 10.56
CA TYR A 338 -33.23 -14.13 9.78
C TYR A 338 -32.71 -13.83 8.38
N ILE A 339 -31.41 -13.57 8.23
CA ILE A 339 -30.78 -13.38 6.91
C ILE A 339 -30.88 -14.67 6.09
N LYS A 340 -30.58 -15.82 6.68
CA LYS A 340 -30.65 -17.11 5.98
C LYS A 340 -32.07 -17.43 5.49
N ALA A 341 -33.08 -17.21 6.32
CA ALA A 341 -34.49 -17.39 5.95
C ALA A 341 -35.00 -16.38 4.90
N TYR A 342 -34.33 -15.23 4.74
CA TYR A 342 -34.66 -14.25 3.71
C TYR A 342 -34.11 -14.61 2.32
N PHE A 343 -32.95 -15.29 2.28
CA PHE A 343 -32.33 -15.75 1.03
C PHE A 343 -32.77 -17.16 0.60
N GLU A 344 -33.20 -17.99 1.54
CA GLU A 344 -33.84 -19.28 1.31
C GLU A 344 -35.37 -19.12 1.45
N GLY A 345 -36.01 -18.45 0.49
CA GLY A 345 -37.48 -18.45 0.37
C GLY A 345 -38.03 -19.87 0.12
N PRO A 346 -39.32 -20.12 0.40
CA PRO A 346 -39.92 -21.47 0.41
C PRO A 346 -39.83 -22.22 -0.92
#